data_AF-A0A6J6JMD6-F1
#
_entry.id   AF-A0A6J6JMD6-F1
#
_cell.length_a   1.000
_cell.length_b   1.000
_cell.length_c   1.000
_cell.angle_alpha   90.00
_cell.angle_beta   90.00
_cell.angle_gamma   90.00
#
_symmetry.space_group_name_H-M   'P 1'
#
loop_
_entity.id
_entity.type
_entity.pdbx_description
1 polymer ?
#
loop_
_entity_poly.entity_id
_entity_poly.type
_entity_poly.pdbx_seq_one_letter_code
_entity_poly.pdbx_strand_id
1 'polypeptide(L)'
;MKINIRRSAITIVVSALLTGFISAPLAQAETFAFSSSPLTNLNPAGATINGGFTKFPAGKGLYISQCVEPVAGARPAICSETVQVWVSDSGAPLTVKSTSAITIKPTATITGRSGSADCTKVSCGLFFQVDHLGRNDFSEDKFLPITFAAGTAAPALASDVITVTADEQVLTKNVGSNISYRKAIKIAITTQSGLTPEVISATPDCTYAAGVFTALKGSGVCALSVSTPGNATTAPTSANYPFFVGLGEQSIATFATSVKVGKRITLPAETTFGEKITYRTSSKKCQVSKGILKGIKKGSCVVTATAAGKVDLWKPLVRNISIPVK
;
A
#
# COMPACT_ATOMS: atom_id res chain seq x y z
N MET A 1 -111.83 1.84 14.24
CA MET A 1 -112.06 1.72 12.79
C MET A 1 -110.85 2.31 12.07
N LYS A 2 -110.20 1.51 11.19
CA LYS A 2 -109.10 1.84 10.25
C LYS A 2 -107.75 2.21 10.91
N ILE A 3 -106.79 1.30 11.09
CA ILE A 3 -105.87 0.65 10.13
C ILE A 3 -104.93 1.62 9.38
N ASN A 4 -103.68 1.61 9.84
CA ASN A 4 -102.36 1.67 9.19
C ASN A 4 -102.09 2.65 8.04
N ILE A 5 -100.95 3.36 8.14
CA ILE A 5 -99.78 3.09 7.29
C ILE A 5 -98.49 3.57 8.01
N ARG A 6 -97.50 2.66 8.02
CA ARG A 6 -96.15 2.81 8.56
C ARG A 6 -95.31 3.80 7.75
N ARG A 7 -94.46 4.56 8.44
CA ARG A 7 -93.15 4.98 7.90
C ARG A 7 -92.09 4.73 8.97
N SER A 8 -91.23 3.76 8.69
CA SER A 8 -90.09 3.37 9.52
C SER A 8 -89.07 4.51 9.61
N ALA A 9 -88.69 4.89 10.82
CA ALA A 9 -87.52 5.73 11.08
C ALA A 9 -86.49 4.87 11.83
N ILE A 10 -85.41 4.54 11.14
CA ILE A 10 -84.23 3.86 11.67
C ILE A 10 -83.43 4.91 12.47
N THR A 11 -83.26 4.66 13.77
CA THR A 11 -82.43 5.48 14.65
C THR A 11 -80.96 5.13 14.41
N ILE A 12 -80.22 6.03 13.76
CA ILE A 12 -78.77 5.92 13.58
C ILE A 12 -78.09 6.37 14.88
N VAL A 13 -77.35 5.44 15.49
CA VAL A 13 -76.46 5.70 16.63
C VAL A 13 -75.26 6.49 16.13
N VAL A 14 -75.08 7.71 16.63
CA VAL A 14 -73.87 8.53 16.39
C VAL A 14 -72.79 8.06 17.36
N SER A 15 -71.89 7.20 16.87
CA SER A 15 -70.63 6.89 17.55
C SER A 15 -69.63 8.02 17.28
N ALA A 16 -69.29 8.79 18.32
CA ALA A 16 -68.24 9.81 18.25
C ALA A 16 -66.87 9.12 18.07
N LEU A 17 -66.31 9.18 16.86
CA LEU A 17 -64.91 8.84 16.61
C LEU A 17 -64.01 9.92 17.24
N LEU A 18 -63.28 9.58 18.29
CA LEU A 18 -62.06 10.31 18.65
C LEU A 18 -61.01 10.04 17.57
N THR A 19 -60.86 10.98 16.64
CA THR A 19 -59.68 11.04 15.77
C THR A 19 -58.47 11.39 16.62
N GLY A 20 -57.61 10.42 16.88
CA GLY A 20 -56.25 10.68 17.33
C GLY A 20 -55.51 11.48 16.26
N PHE A 21 -55.06 12.68 16.62
CA PHE A 21 -54.12 13.44 15.80
C PHE A 21 -52.78 12.68 15.79
N ILE A 22 -52.58 11.87 14.77
CA ILE A 22 -51.24 11.41 14.40
C ILE A 22 -50.55 12.66 13.85
N SER A 23 -49.67 13.30 14.63
CA SER A 23 -48.75 14.29 14.12
C SER A 23 -47.84 13.61 13.10
N ALA A 24 -48.18 13.73 11.81
CA ALA A 24 -47.24 13.45 10.75
C ALA A 24 -46.00 14.36 10.98
N PRO A 25 -44.77 13.85 10.79
CA PRO A 25 -43.60 14.71 10.84
C PRO A 25 -43.79 15.82 9.81
N LEU A 26 -43.56 17.07 10.22
CA LEU A 26 -43.54 18.22 9.32
C LEU A 26 -42.54 17.91 8.21
N ALA A 27 -43.02 17.74 6.97
CA ALA A 27 -42.17 17.68 5.81
C ALA A 27 -41.43 19.03 5.70
N GLN A 28 -40.19 19.10 6.18
CA GLN A 28 -39.33 20.26 5.97
C GLN A 28 -39.09 20.39 4.47
N ALA A 29 -39.38 21.57 3.92
CA ALA A 29 -39.16 21.84 2.51
C ALA A 29 -37.67 21.65 2.18
N GLU A 30 -37.36 20.84 1.16
CA GLU A 30 -35.99 20.61 0.73
C GLU A 30 -35.31 21.95 0.39
N THR A 31 -34.21 22.25 1.08
CA THR A 31 -33.52 23.53 0.90
C THR A 31 -32.47 23.47 -0.21
N PHE A 32 -32.19 22.27 -0.74
CA PHE A 32 -31.39 22.05 -1.93
C PHE A 32 -32.11 21.18 -2.97
N ALA A 33 -31.67 21.27 -4.22
CA ALA A 33 -32.10 20.41 -5.32
C ALA A 33 -30.88 20.07 -6.17
N PHE A 34 -30.67 18.76 -6.40
CA PHE A 34 -29.54 18.23 -7.16
C PHE A 34 -30.07 17.46 -8.36
N SER A 35 -29.59 17.79 -9.55
CA SER A 35 -29.89 17.08 -10.78
C SER A 35 -28.65 16.33 -11.23
N SER A 36 -28.80 15.07 -11.63
CA SER A 36 -27.67 14.25 -12.05
C SER A 36 -28.07 13.09 -12.94
N SER A 37 -27.14 12.62 -13.75
CA SER A 37 -27.30 11.45 -14.62
C SER A 37 -25.93 10.87 -15.01
N PRO A 38 -25.83 9.56 -15.31
CA PRO A 38 -26.83 8.51 -15.06
C PRO A 38 -26.89 8.13 -13.57
N LEU A 39 -28.02 7.59 -13.11
CA LEU A 39 -28.16 7.03 -11.75
C LEU A 39 -28.37 5.51 -11.75
N THR A 40 -28.74 4.94 -12.88
CA THR A 40 -29.05 3.52 -13.02
C THR A 40 -28.19 2.88 -14.10
N ASN A 41 -28.07 1.56 -14.06
CA ASN A 41 -27.26 0.79 -15.02
C ASN A 41 -25.82 1.31 -15.13
N LEU A 42 -25.25 1.75 -14.01
CA LEU A 42 -23.88 2.22 -13.94
C LEU A 42 -22.91 1.08 -14.27
N ASN A 43 -21.88 1.37 -15.07
CA ASN A 43 -20.85 0.41 -15.40
C ASN A 43 -19.96 0.13 -14.17
N PRO A 44 -19.93 -1.10 -13.64
CA PRO A 44 -19.11 -1.44 -12.46
C PRO A 44 -17.60 -1.29 -12.71
N ALA A 45 -17.15 -1.32 -13.97
CA ALA A 45 -15.74 -1.13 -14.34
C ALA A 45 -15.31 0.35 -14.42
N GLY A 46 -16.24 1.30 -14.30
CA GLY A 46 -15.94 2.72 -14.38
C GLY A 46 -17.14 3.51 -14.88
N ALA A 47 -17.94 4.02 -13.95
CA ALA A 47 -19.04 4.93 -14.23
C ALA A 47 -18.66 6.36 -13.85
N THR A 48 -19.34 7.32 -14.46
CA THR A 48 -19.26 8.73 -14.08
C THR A 48 -20.68 9.28 -14.01
N ILE A 49 -21.05 9.81 -12.85
CA ILE A 49 -22.27 10.57 -12.62
C ILE A 49 -21.90 12.04 -12.73
N ASN A 50 -22.54 12.75 -13.66
CA ASN A 50 -22.44 14.19 -13.76
C ASN A 50 -23.70 14.81 -13.18
N GLY A 51 -23.55 15.81 -12.32
CA GLY A 51 -24.65 16.52 -11.72
C GLY A 51 -24.34 17.97 -11.41
N GLY A 52 -25.26 18.62 -10.71
CA GLY A 52 -25.16 20.00 -10.30
C GLY A 52 -26.35 20.39 -9.45
N PHE A 53 -26.16 21.40 -8.61
CA PHE A 53 -27.26 21.96 -7.82
C PHE A 53 -28.07 22.95 -8.66
N THR A 54 -29.39 22.81 -8.62
CA THR A 54 -30.34 23.83 -9.10
C THR A 54 -30.85 24.71 -7.96
N LYS A 55 -30.65 24.26 -6.72
CA LYS A 55 -30.85 25.01 -5.48
C LYS A 55 -29.85 24.49 -4.44
N PHE A 56 -29.25 25.39 -3.65
CA PHE A 56 -28.23 25.04 -2.65
C PHE A 56 -28.55 25.72 -1.32
N PRO A 57 -28.30 25.09 -0.16
CA PRO A 57 -28.66 25.65 1.14
C PRO A 57 -27.78 26.85 1.46
N ALA A 58 -28.42 28.00 1.71
CA ALA A 58 -27.69 29.23 2.05
C ALA A 58 -26.89 29.05 3.36
N GLY A 59 -25.61 29.45 3.34
CA GLY A 59 -24.75 29.43 4.51
C GLY A 59 -24.25 28.05 4.95
N LYS A 60 -24.52 26.99 4.18
CA LYS A 60 -24.07 25.62 4.48
C LYS A 60 -23.12 25.13 3.38
N GLY A 61 -22.23 24.20 3.73
CA GLY A 61 -21.59 23.31 2.77
C GLY A 61 -22.17 21.91 2.88
N LEU A 62 -22.09 21.13 1.81
CA LEU A 62 -22.57 19.76 1.75
C LEU A 62 -21.44 18.80 1.35
N TYR A 63 -21.40 17.63 1.98
CA TYR A 63 -20.70 16.47 1.44
C TYR A 63 -21.65 15.62 0.61
N ILE A 64 -21.19 15.17 -0.55
CA ILE A 64 -21.82 14.12 -1.35
C ILE A 64 -20.90 12.91 -1.28
N SER A 65 -21.34 11.82 -0.64
CA SER A 65 -20.54 10.60 -0.51
C SER A 65 -21.29 9.40 -1.08
N GLN A 66 -20.58 8.45 -1.67
CA GLN A 66 -21.20 7.16 -2.00
C GLN A 66 -21.34 6.32 -0.74
N CYS A 67 -22.57 5.90 -0.40
CA CYS A 67 -22.86 5.15 0.81
C CYS A 67 -23.83 3.99 0.54
N VAL A 68 -23.91 3.06 1.48
CA VAL A 68 -25.04 2.11 1.55
C VAL A 68 -26.33 2.86 1.88
N GLU A 69 -27.47 2.27 1.51
CA GLU A 69 -28.77 2.81 1.90
C GLU A 69 -28.89 2.91 3.44
N PRO A 70 -29.27 4.09 3.97
CA PRO A 70 -29.47 4.25 5.40
C PRO A 70 -30.71 3.49 5.87
N VAL A 71 -30.67 3.03 7.12
CA VAL A 71 -31.91 2.65 7.83
C VAL A 71 -32.73 3.92 8.09
N ALA A 72 -34.05 3.82 7.99
CA ALA A 72 -34.95 4.95 8.20
C ALA A 72 -34.63 5.72 9.50
N GLY A 73 -34.44 7.03 9.39
CA GLY A 73 -34.12 7.91 10.52
C GLY A 73 -32.67 7.88 11.00
N ALA A 74 -31.76 7.19 10.29
CA ALA A 74 -30.34 7.14 10.60
C ALA A 74 -29.47 7.55 9.40
N ARG A 75 -28.22 7.96 9.66
CA ARG A 75 -27.20 8.11 8.61
C ARG A 75 -26.71 6.74 8.14
N PRO A 76 -26.17 6.62 6.91
CA PRO A 76 -25.62 5.38 6.40
C PRO A 76 -24.53 4.82 7.32
N ALA A 77 -24.58 3.51 7.55
CA ALA A 77 -23.56 2.85 8.36
C ALA A 77 -22.20 2.80 7.66
N ILE A 78 -22.17 2.66 6.33
CA ILE A 78 -20.95 2.56 5.51
C ILE A 78 -21.00 3.62 4.40
N CYS A 79 -20.02 4.51 4.40
CA CYS A 79 -19.77 5.48 3.33
C CYS A 79 -18.33 5.34 2.84
N SER A 80 -18.12 5.51 1.54
CA SER A 80 -16.80 5.48 0.91
C SER A 80 -15.91 6.61 1.43
N GLU A 81 -14.67 6.28 1.79
CA GLU A 81 -13.66 7.30 2.14
C GLU A 81 -13.01 7.94 0.90
N THR A 82 -13.18 7.33 -0.28
CA THR A 82 -12.53 7.78 -1.52
C THR A 82 -13.49 8.40 -2.53
N VAL A 83 -14.79 8.12 -2.43
CA VAL A 83 -15.83 8.67 -3.31
C VAL A 83 -16.64 9.70 -2.52
N GLN A 84 -16.07 10.90 -2.39
CA GLN A 84 -16.67 12.04 -1.71
C GLN A 84 -16.36 13.35 -2.45
N VAL A 85 -17.34 14.26 -2.49
CA VAL A 85 -17.17 15.64 -2.98
C VAL A 85 -17.63 16.60 -1.90
N TRP A 86 -16.84 17.64 -1.64
CA TRP A 86 -17.22 18.75 -0.76
C TRP A 86 -17.68 19.95 -1.60
N VAL A 87 -18.93 20.36 -1.40
CA VAL A 87 -19.53 21.49 -2.12
C VAL A 87 -19.78 22.62 -1.14
N SER A 88 -19.24 23.81 -1.42
CA SER A 88 -19.39 24.99 -0.56
C SER A 88 -19.13 26.27 -1.35
N ASP A 89 -19.90 27.32 -1.05
CA ASP A 89 -19.72 28.65 -1.64
C ASP A 89 -18.83 29.57 -0.78
N SER A 90 -18.30 29.07 0.35
CA SER A 90 -17.42 29.82 1.25
C SER A 90 -16.03 30.12 0.65
N GLY A 91 -15.65 29.42 -0.42
CA GLY A 91 -14.32 29.51 -1.02
C GLY A 91 -13.24 28.75 -0.26
N ALA A 92 -13.60 27.84 0.66
CA ALA A 92 -12.63 27.03 1.37
C ALA A 92 -11.80 26.16 0.39
N PRO A 93 -10.51 25.91 0.67
CA PRO A 93 -9.67 25.06 -0.17
C PRO A 93 -10.30 23.68 -0.38
N LEU A 94 -10.15 23.12 -1.58
CA LEU A 94 -10.67 21.80 -1.99
C LEU A 94 -12.20 21.69 -2.10
N THR A 95 -12.92 22.81 -2.07
CA THR A 95 -14.37 22.84 -2.34
C THR A 95 -14.68 22.98 -3.82
N VAL A 96 -15.82 22.42 -4.22
CA VAL A 96 -16.48 22.73 -5.49
C VAL A 96 -17.57 23.76 -5.22
N LYS A 97 -17.68 24.80 -6.06
CA LYS A 97 -18.76 25.79 -5.93
C LYS A 97 -20.11 25.15 -6.25
N SER A 98 -21.17 25.57 -5.57
CA SER A 98 -22.52 25.00 -5.77
C SER A 98 -23.05 25.18 -7.20
N THR A 99 -22.59 26.24 -7.88
CA THR A 99 -22.95 26.58 -9.27
C THR A 99 -22.11 25.85 -10.33
N SER A 100 -21.10 25.08 -9.92
CA SER A 100 -20.25 24.31 -10.84
C SER A 100 -20.84 22.95 -11.13
N ALA A 101 -20.45 22.36 -12.27
CA ALA A 101 -20.70 20.96 -12.54
C ALA A 101 -19.98 20.09 -11.50
N ILE A 102 -20.67 19.06 -11.02
CA ILE A 102 -20.18 18.09 -10.04
C ILE A 102 -20.03 16.75 -10.74
N THR A 103 -18.83 16.18 -10.67
CA THR A 103 -18.52 14.88 -11.24
C THR A 103 -18.21 13.90 -10.12
N ILE A 104 -18.92 12.76 -10.12
CA ILE A 104 -18.76 11.70 -9.13
C ILE A 104 -18.44 10.40 -9.87
N LYS A 105 -17.45 9.65 -9.41
CA LYS A 105 -17.05 8.36 -9.98
C LYS A 105 -17.40 7.24 -9.00
N PRO A 106 -18.64 6.71 -9.03
CA PRO A 106 -19.05 5.68 -8.09
C PRO A 106 -18.33 4.36 -8.41
N THR A 107 -18.08 3.57 -7.37
CA THR A 107 -17.43 2.26 -7.46
C THR A 107 -18.40 1.14 -7.09
N ALA A 108 -18.23 -0.03 -7.71
CA ALA A 108 -19.04 -1.21 -7.40
C ALA A 108 -18.84 -1.72 -5.97
N THR A 109 -17.64 -1.49 -5.40
CA THR A 109 -17.32 -1.79 -4.00
C THR A 109 -16.87 -0.53 -3.30
N ILE A 110 -17.36 -0.28 -2.09
CA ILE A 110 -16.96 0.83 -1.23
C ILE A 110 -16.38 0.33 0.09
N THR A 111 -15.44 1.09 0.64
CA THR A 111 -14.85 0.84 1.96
C THR A 111 -14.94 2.12 2.79
N GLY A 112 -15.44 1.97 4.01
CA GLY A 112 -15.53 3.00 5.03
C GLY A 112 -14.97 2.52 6.36
N ARG A 113 -14.96 3.40 7.37
CA ARG A 113 -14.44 3.07 8.72
C ARG A 113 -15.11 1.86 9.38
N SER A 114 -16.37 1.64 9.08
CA SER A 114 -17.24 0.62 9.68
C SER A 114 -17.28 -0.69 8.88
N GLY A 115 -16.62 -0.76 7.72
CA GLY A 115 -16.58 -1.96 6.88
C GLY A 115 -16.61 -1.66 5.39
N SER A 116 -16.90 -2.70 4.60
CA SER A 116 -17.00 -2.63 3.14
C SER A 116 -18.36 -3.14 2.64
N ALA A 117 -18.82 -2.60 1.52
CA ALA A 117 -20.06 -3.02 0.87
C ALA A 117 -19.88 -3.22 -0.64
N ASP A 118 -20.54 -4.24 -1.18
CA ASP A 118 -20.66 -4.52 -2.61
C ASP A 118 -21.97 -3.94 -3.14
N CYS A 119 -21.90 -2.75 -3.73
CA CYS A 119 -23.03 -2.00 -4.28
C CYS A 119 -23.67 -2.63 -5.52
N THR A 120 -23.16 -3.77 -5.99
CA THR A 120 -23.87 -4.61 -6.98
C THR A 120 -24.83 -5.59 -6.30
N LYS A 121 -24.72 -5.78 -4.98
CA LYS A 121 -25.53 -6.73 -4.19
C LYS A 121 -26.38 -6.05 -3.12
N VAL A 122 -25.96 -4.90 -2.61
CA VAL A 122 -26.72 -4.10 -1.64
C VAL A 122 -27.10 -2.75 -2.25
N SER A 123 -28.18 -2.16 -1.75
CA SER A 123 -28.57 -0.80 -2.13
C SER A 123 -27.48 0.20 -1.74
N CYS A 124 -27.01 0.96 -2.73
CA CYS A 124 -26.10 2.07 -2.54
C CYS A 124 -26.65 3.33 -3.21
N GLY A 125 -26.10 4.48 -2.85
CA GLY A 125 -26.54 5.78 -3.34
C GLY A 125 -25.57 6.88 -3.00
N LEU A 126 -25.88 8.07 -3.50
CA LEU A 126 -25.23 9.30 -3.08
C LEU A 126 -25.95 9.81 -1.84
N PHE A 127 -25.21 9.93 -0.74
CA PHE A 127 -25.70 10.52 0.49
C PHE A 127 -25.20 11.96 0.60
N PHE A 128 -26.15 12.87 0.76
CA PHE A 128 -25.95 14.30 0.97
C PHE A 128 -26.05 14.54 2.47
N GLN A 129 -25.10 15.29 3.03
CA GLN A 129 -25.14 15.72 4.42
C GLN A 129 -24.48 17.08 4.57
N VAL A 130 -24.84 17.82 5.62
CA VAL A 130 -24.11 19.03 5.99
C VAL A 130 -22.64 18.69 6.28
N ASP A 131 -21.76 19.58 5.85
CA ASP A 131 -20.32 19.39 6.01
C ASP A 131 -19.88 19.40 7.49
N HIS A 132 -18.58 19.24 7.71
CA HIS A 132 -18.02 19.10 9.05
C HIS A 132 -18.23 20.33 9.95
N LEU A 133 -18.60 21.49 9.40
CA LEU A 133 -18.93 22.69 10.18
C LEU A 133 -20.29 22.56 10.88
N GLY A 134 -21.17 21.70 10.35
CA GLY A 134 -22.49 21.40 10.91
C GLY A 134 -22.67 19.92 11.20
N ARG A 135 -21.69 19.26 11.86
CA ARG A 135 -21.66 17.79 11.99
C ARG A 135 -22.91 17.15 12.60
N ASN A 136 -23.64 17.89 13.44
CA ASN A 136 -24.88 17.46 14.10
C ASN A 136 -26.14 18.03 13.43
N ASP A 137 -26.01 18.69 12.30
CA ASP A 137 -27.13 19.15 11.48
C ASP A 137 -27.50 18.05 10.49
N PHE A 138 -28.73 17.56 10.61
CA PHE A 138 -29.31 16.50 9.78
C PHE A 138 -30.35 17.05 8.80
N SER A 139 -30.53 18.38 8.72
CA SER A 139 -31.63 18.98 7.95
C SER A 139 -31.52 18.79 6.44
N GLU A 140 -30.32 18.49 5.94
CA GLU A 140 -30.04 18.25 4.52
C GLU A 140 -29.70 16.78 4.22
N ASP A 141 -29.90 15.88 5.19
CA ASP A 141 -29.63 14.47 5.00
C ASP A 141 -30.57 13.90 3.92
N LYS A 142 -30.01 13.50 2.79
CA LYS A 142 -30.78 12.94 1.67
C LYS A 142 -30.02 11.80 1.03
N PHE A 143 -30.75 10.75 0.69
CA PHE A 143 -30.20 9.61 -0.04
C PHE A 143 -30.76 9.59 -1.46
N LEU A 144 -29.88 9.59 -2.45
CA LEU A 144 -30.22 9.44 -3.85
C LEU A 144 -29.74 8.07 -4.33
N PRO A 145 -30.64 7.10 -4.57
CA PRO A 145 -30.25 5.75 -4.94
C PRO A 145 -29.51 5.72 -6.27
N ILE A 146 -28.54 4.82 -6.37
CA ILE A 146 -27.87 4.48 -7.63
C ILE A 146 -27.92 2.97 -7.86
N THR A 147 -27.94 2.53 -9.12
CA THR A 147 -27.86 1.10 -9.45
C THR A 147 -26.75 0.85 -10.45
N PHE A 148 -25.97 -0.20 -10.20
CA PHE A 148 -25.05 -0.75 -11.19
C PHE A 148 -25.80 -1.70 -12.12
N ALA A 149 -25.38 -1.78 -13.38
CA ALA A 149 -25.98 -2.70 -14.34
C ALA A 149 -25.89 -4.14 -13.82
N ALA A 150 -27.00 -4.88 -13.88
CA ALA A 150 -27.04 -6.29 -13.50
C ALA A 150 -26.26 -7.10 -14.56
N GLY A 151 -25.12 -7.64 -14.13
CA GLY A 151 -24.24 -8.45 -14.97
C GLY A 151 -22.88 -8.50 -14.31
N THR A 152 -22.51 -9.69 -13.81
CA THR A 152 -21.22 -10.10 -13.22
C THR A 152 -20.46 -8.99 -12.50
N ALA A 153 -20.30 -9.13 -11.17
CA ALA A 153 -19.23 -8.44 -10.43
C ALA A 153 -18.02 -8.31 -11.35
N ALA A 154 -17.53 -7.07 -11.56
CA ALA A 154 -16.42 -6.82 -12.49
C ALA A 154 -15.41 -7.96 -12.32
N PRO A 155 -15.05 -8.69 -13.39
CA PRO A 155 -14.28 -9.93 -13.26
C PRO A 155 -13.14 -9.66 -12.29
N ALA A 156 -13.09 -10.39 -11.18
CA ALA A 156 -12.01 -10.21 -10.22
C ALA A 156 -10.72 -10.42 -11.02
N LEU A 157 -10.01 -9.32 -11.28
CA LEU A 157 -8.82 -9.37 -12.11
C LEU A 157 -7.84 -10.30 -11.41
N ALA A 158 -7.20 -11.19 -12.17
CA ALA A 158 -6.17 -12.04 -11.59
C ALA A 158 -5.08 -11.15 -10.97
N SER A 159 -4.60 -11.52 -9.80
CA SER A 159 -3.39 -10.91 -9.23
C SER A 159 -2.26 -11.05 -10.23
N ASP A 160 -1.42 -10.03 -10.29
CA ASP A 160 -0.20 -10.08 -11.06
C ASP A 160 0.73 -11.16 -10.51
N VAL A 161 1.48 -11.78 -11.40
CA VAL A 161 2.51 -12.76 -11.03
C VAL A 161 3.84 -12.03 -11.05
N ILE A 162 4.36 -11.74 -9.86
CA ILE A 162 5.63 -11.07 -9.66
C ILE A 162 6.70 -12.13 -9.35
N THR A 163 7.68 -12.26 -10.23
CA THR A 163 8.88 -13.07 -9.97
C THR A 163 10.01 -12.15 -9.56
N VAL A 164 10.61 -12.40 -8.40
CA VAL A 164 11.75 -11.64 -7.88
C VAL A 164 12.94 -12.56 -7.73
N THR A 165 14.12 -12.12 -8.19
CA THR A 165 15.38 -12.81 -7.97
C THR A 165 16.37 -11.94 -7.21
N ALA A 166 17.19 -12.58 -6.39
CA ALA A 166 18.32 -12.00 -5.68
C ALA A 166 19.59 -12.73 -6.12
N ASP A 167 20.53 -12.03 -6.76
CA ASP A 167 21.72 -12.64 -7.37
C ASP A 167 21.35 -13.88 -8.22
N GLU A 168 20.32 -13.74 -9.08
CA GLU A 168 19.77 -14.78 -9.96
C GLU A 168 18.99 -15.92 -9.24
N GLN A 169 18.97 -15.95 -7.91
CA GLN A 169 18.17 -16.91 -7.15
C GLN A 169 16.74 -16.42 -6.97
N VAL A 170 15.75 -17.23 -7.38
CA VAL A 170 14.33 -16.89 -7.19
C VAL A 170 13.97 -16.83 -5.72
N LEU A 171 13.35 -15.73 -5.31
CA LEU A 171 12.82 -15.53 -3.96
C LEU A 171 11.39 -16.08 -3.86
N THR A 172 11.06 -16.63 -2.71
CA THR A 172 9.68 -17.02 -2.41
C THR A 172 9.03 -15.95 -1.53
N LYS A 173 7.84 -15.49 -1.92
CA LYS A 173 7.08 -14.48 -1.16
C LYS A 173 6.89 -14.93 0.29
N ASN A 174 7.13 -14.01 1.23
CA ASN A 174 7.02 -14.21 2.68
C ASN A 174 7.95 -15.30 3.26
N VAL A 175 8.91 -15.81 2.50
CA VAL A 175 9.91 -16.77 2.98
C VAL A 175 11.25 -16.07 3.16
N GLY A 176 11.85 -16.25 4.33
CA GLY A 176 13.12 -15.63 4.69
C GLY A 176 14.28 -16.12 3.84
N SER A 177 15.04 -15.17 3.30
CA SER A 177 16.34 -15.41 2.65
C SER A 177 17.48 -14.85 3.50
N ASN A 178 18.74 -15.13 3.14
CA ASN A 178 19.90 -14.63 3.89
C ASN A 178 20.67 -13.59 3.09
N ILE A 179 21.20 -12.59 3.80
CA ILE A 179 22.05 -11.51 3.28
C ILE A 179 23.13 -11.22 4.31
N SER A 180 24.27 -10.71 3.86
CA SER A 180 25.35 -10.25 4.73
C SER A 180 25.50 -8.73 4.66
N TYR A 181 25.93 -8.13 5.77
CA TYR A 181 26.27 -6.71 5.86
C TYR A 181 27.13 -6.23 4.68
N ARG A 182 26.73 -5.11 4.06
CA ARG A 182 27.36 -4.49 2.88
C ARG A 182 27.57 -5.37 1.65
N LYS A 183 27.05 -6.59 1.63
CA LYS A 183 27.00 -7.37 0.39
C LYS A 183 25.92 -6.75 -0.50
N ALA A 184 26.34 -6.23 -1.65
CA ALA A 184 25.42 -5.79 -2.69
C ALA A 184 24.75 -7.02 -3.30
N ILE A 185 23.41 -7.05 -3.25
CA ILE A 185 22.59 -8.09 -3.88
C ILE A 185 21.85 -7.45 -5.06
N LYS A 186 21.98 -8.05 -6.24
CA LYS A 186 21.24 -7.61 -7.42
C LYS A 186 19.81 -8.14 -7.36
N ILE A 187 18.85 -7.24 -7.45
CA ILE A 187 17.43 -7.56 -7.52
C ILE A 187 16.98 -7.43 -8.96
N ALA A 188 16.43 -8.50 -9.52
CA ALA A 188 15.72 -8.45 -10.79
C ALA A 188 14.26 -8.86 -10.58
N ILE A 189 13.35 -8.19 -11.28
CA ILE A 189 11.91 -8.37 -11.13
C ILE A 189 11.30 -8.51 -12.50
N THR A 190 10.46 -9.52 -12.66
CA THR A 190 9.65 -9.73 -13.84
C THR A 190 8.18 -9.79 -13.42
N THR A 191 7.33 -9.05 -14.11
CA THR A 191 5.88 -9.04 -13.91
C THR A 191 5.22 -9.70 -15.11
N GLN A 192 4.25 -10.59 -14.88
CA GLN A 192 3.53 -11.23 -15.99
C GLN A 192 2.68 -10.21 -16.77
N SER A 193 2.19 -9.18 -16.09
CA SER A 193 1.46 -8.07 -16.71
C SER A 193 2.30 -7.13 -17.58
N GLY A 194 3.63 -7.17 -17.46
CA GLY A 194 4.53 -6.19 -18.06
C GLY A 194 4.50 -4.81 -17.38
N LEU A 195 3.76 -4.65 -16.27
CA LEU A 195 3.75 -3.41 -15.49
C LEU A 195 5.10 -3.17 -14.82
N THR A 196 5.54 -1.92 -14.80
CA THR A 196 6.72 -1.52 -14.04
C THR A 196 6.44 -1.66 -12.54
N PRO A 197 7.20 -2.48 -11.80
CA PRO A 197 7.00 -2.64 -10.37
C PRO A 197 7.56 -1.45 -9.59
N GLU A 198 6.89 -1.09 -8.50
CA GLU A 198 7.45 -0.25 -7.44
C GLU A 198 8.20 -1.14 -6.44
N VAL A 199 9.39 -0.69 -6.04
CA VAL A 199 10.28 -1.46 -5.16
C VAL A 199 10.81 -0.55 -4.08
N ILE A 200 10.60 -0.95 -2.83
CA ILE A 200 11.04 -0.20 -1.66
C ILE A 200 11.72 -1.13 -0.66
N SER A 201 12.70 -0.58 0.08
CA SER A 201 13.10 -1.22 1.33
C SER A 201 12.09 -0.86 2.41
N ALA A 202 11.37 -1.85 2.93
CA ALA A 202 10.34 -1.66 3.94
C ALA A 202 10.91 -1.51 5.36
N THR A 203 12.24 -1.58 5.52
CA THR A 203 12.94 -1.48 6.80
C THR A 203 14.11 -0.51 6.68
N PRO A 204 14.41 0.31 7.70
CA PRO A 204 15.54 1.24 7.67
C PRO A 204 16.91 0.56 7.74
N ASP A 205 16.97 -0.73 8.07
CA ASP A 205 18.21 -1.50 8.21
C ASP A 205 18.81 -1.94 6.87
N CYS A 206 18.11 -1.67 5.76
CA CYS A 206 18.56 -1.93 4.41
C CYS A 206 18.28 -0.74 3.49
N THR A 207 19.00 -0.69 2.38
CA THR A 207 18.75 0.25 1.29
C THR A 207 18.48 -0.50 0.00
N TYR A 208 17.59 0.04 -0.82
CA TYR A 208 17.40 -0.36 -2.20
C TYR A 208 17.67 0.84 -3.11
N ALA A 209 18.65 0.71 -4.02
CA ALA A 209 18.97 1.76 -4.98
C ALA A 209 19.48 1.14 -6.28
N ALA A 210 18.97 1.62 -7.42
CA ALA A 210 19.41 1.21 -8.75
C ALA A 210 19.48 -0.34 -8.95
N GLY A 211 18.48 -1.07 -8.46
CA GLY A 211 18.42 -2.53 -8.57
C GLY A 211 19.31 -3.28 -7.57
N VAL A 212 19.94 -2.56 -6.62
CA VAL A 212 20.84 -3.16 -5.63
C VAL A 212 20.23 -3.04 -4.24
N PHE A 213 20.08 -4.18 -3.55
CA PHE A 213 19.66 -4.27 -2.17
C PHE A 213 20.88 -4.51 -1.27
N THR A 214 21.03 -3.75 -0.19
CA THR A 214 22.21 -3.81 0.69
C THR A 214 21.82 -3.66 2.15
N ALA A 215 22.36 -4.52 3.00
CA ALA A 215 22.22 -4.43 4.46
C ALA A 215 23.17 -3.39 5.07
N LEU A 216 22.60 -2.55 5.93
CA LEU A 216 23.30 -1.49 6.67
C LEU A 216 23.69 -1.89 8.09
N LYS A 217 23.25 -3.07 8.54
CA LYS A 217 23.65 -3.70 9.80
C LYS A 217 24.10 -5.14 9.55
N GLY A 218 24.77 -5.77 10.50
CA GLY A 218 25.18 -7.19 10.45
C GLY A 218 24.32 -8.12 11.28
N SER A 219 23.17 -7.64 11.75
CA SER A 219 22.15 -8.40 12.46
C SER A 219 20.76 -7.80 12.20
N GLY A 220 19.71 -8.57 12.49
CA GLY A 220 18.32 -8.15 12.33
C GLY A 220 17.67 -8.69 11.05
N VAL A 221 16.61 -8.02 10.62
CA VAL A 221 15.79 -8.42 9.47
C VAL A 221 15.60 -7.22 8.56
N CYS A 222 15.86 -7.44 7.28
CA CYS A 222 15.47 -6.52 6.23
C CYS A 222 14.23 -7.02 5.51
N ALA A 223 13.45 -6.11 4.95
CA ALA A 223 12.30 -6.44 4.12
C ALA A 223 12.34 -5.66 2.81
N LEU A 224 12.20 -6.38 1.69
CA LEU A 224 12.02 -5.81 0.36
C LEU A 224 10.55 -5.93 -0.01
N SER A 225 9.88 -4.81 -0.26
CA SER A 225 8.50 -4.77 -0.75
C SER A 225 8.50 -4.47 -2.23
N VAL A 226 7.78 -5.30 -2.99
CA VAL A 226 7.57 -5.14 -4.43
C VAL A 226 6.08 -5.08 -4.69
N SER A 227 5.63 -4.10 -5.47
CA SER A 227 4.21 -3.97 -5.82
C SER A 227 3.99 -3.54 -7.26
N THR A 228 2.83 -3.89 -7.82
CA THR A 228 2.35 -3.41 -9.11
C THR A 228 1.02 -2.68 -8.92
N PRO A 229 0.80 -1.55 -9.63
CA PRO A 229 -0.40 -0.74 -9.45
C PRO A 229 -1.68 -1.36 -10.04
N GLY A 230 -1.56 -2.49 -10.74
CA GLY A 230 -2.63 -3.06 -11.54
C GLY A 230 -2.91 -2.25 -12.82
N ASN A 231 -3.83 -2.76 -13.64
CA ASN A 231 -4.33 -2.10 -14.85
C ASN A 231 -5.74 -2.62 -15.18
N ALA A 232 -6.25 -2.35 -16.39
CA ALA A 232 -7.58 -2.76 -16.81
C ALA A 232 -7.80 -4.29 -16.84
N THR A 233 -6.73 -5.11 -16.86
CA THR A 233 -6.80 -6.57 -16.98
C THR A 233 -6.10 -7.33 -15.85
N THR A 234 -5.35 -6.64 -14.99
CA THR A 234 -4.56 -7.23 -13.89
C THR A 234 -4.82 -6.47 -12.58
N ALA A 235 -5.07 -7.19 -11.48
CA ALA A 235 -5.26 -6.58 -10.18
C ALA A 235 -3.94 -6.04 -9.58
N PRO A 236 -3.97 -4.92 -8.83
CA PRO A 236 -2.81 -4.48 -8.06
C PRO A 236 -2.35 -5.60 -7.12
N THR A 237 -1.04 -5.80 -7.05
CA THR A 237 -0.46 -6.91 -6.30
C THR A 237 0.77 -6.44 -5.54
N SER A 238 0.94 -6.93 -4.31
CA SER A 238 2.13 -6.70 -3.50
C SER A 238 2.72 -7.99 -2.96
N ALA A 239 4.03 -7.99 -2.78
CA ALA A 239 4.80 -9.10 -2.22
C ALA A 239 5.90 -8.55 -1.32
N ASN A 240 6.11 -9.21 -0.18
CA ASN A 240 7.18 -8.91 0.75
C ASN A 240 8.18 -10.07 0.79
N TYR A 241 9.47 -9.73 0.80
CA TYR A 241 10.58 -10.67 0.82
C TYR A 241 11.47 -10.35 2.03
N PRO A 242 11.35 -11.13 3.12
CA PRO A 242 12.17 -10.94 4.30
C PRO A 242 13.57 -11.52 4.11
N PHE A 243 14.54 -10.87 4.75
CA PHE A 243 15.96 -11.16 4.65
C PHE A 243 16.58 -11.15 6.04
N PHE A 244 17.05 -12.31 6.52
CA PHE A 244 17.83 -12.41 7.75
C PHE A 244 19.25 -11.91 7.48
N VAL A 245 19.67 -10.94 8.30
CA VAL A 245 20.93 -10.25 8.13
C VAL A 245 22.00 -10.89 8.98
N GLY A 246 23.09 -11.31 8.34
CA GLY A 246 24.28 -11.82 8.98
C GLY A 246 25.47 -10.87 8.87
N LEU A 247 26.52 -11.19 9.62
CA LEU A 247 27.80 -10.47 9.58
C LEU A 247 28.43 -10.51 8.17
N GLY A 248 29.03 -9.39 7.78
CA GLY A 248 29.84 -9.28 6.57
C GLY A 248 31.10 -10.15 6.62
N GLU A 249 31.57 -10.56 5.45
CA GLU A 249 32.81 -11.31 5.29
C GLU A 249 33.89 -10.48 4.63
N GLN A 250 35.01 -10.34 5.33
CA GLN A 250 36.15 -9.59 4.84
C GLN A 250 36.90 -10.37 3.76
N SER A 251 37.39 -9.65 2.75
CA SER A 251 38.32 -10.22 1.77
C SER A 251 39.55 -9.33 1.59
N ILE A 252 40.58 -9.92 1.00
CA ILE A 252 41.86 -9.27 0.70
C ILE A 252 41.88 -9.02 -0.80
N ALA A 253 42.25 -7.81 -1.23
CA ALA A 253 42.42 -7.50 -2.64
C ALA A 253 43.41 -8.47 -3.32
N THR A 254 43.21 -8.74 -4.61
CA THR A 254 44.11 -9.64 -5.36
C THR A 254 45.53 -9.08 -5.40
N PHE A 255 46.52 -9.95 -5.19
CA PHE A 255 47.94 -9.60 -5.23
C PHE A 255 48.77 -10.71 -5.89
N ALA A 256 50.06 -10.44 -6.11
CA ALA A 256 50.97 -11.38 -6.77
C ALA A 256 50.99 -12.75 -6.07
N THR A 257 50.68 -13.80 -6.84
CA THR A 257 50.52 -15.17 -6.31
C THR A 257 51.83 -15.94 -6.20
N SER A 258 52.97 -15.36 -6.61
CA SER A 258 54.31 -15.94 -6.42
C SER A 258 55.37 -14.84 -6.34
N VAL A 259 56.54 -15.18 -5.80
CA VAL A 259 57.68 -14.26 -5.67
C VAL A 259 58.97 -14.97 -6.10
N LYS A 260 59.88 -14.26 -6.76
CA LYS A 260 61.21 -14.81 -7.06
C LYS A 260 62.14 -14.70 -5.84
N VAL A 261 63.09 -15.62 -5.69
CA VAL A 261 64.15 -15.52 -4.67
C VAL A 261 64.85 -14.15 -4.75
N GLY A 262 65.01 -13.50 -3.59
CA GLY A 262 65.59 -12.17 -3.44
C GLY A 262 64.67 -11.00 -3.80
N LYS A 263 63.55 -11.25 -4.50
CA LYS A 263 62.58 -10.22 -4.90
C LYS A 263 61.51 -10.00 -3.83
N ARG A 264 60.79 -8.89 -3.99
CA ARG A 264 59.77 -8.39 -3.06
C ARG A 264 58.42 -8.26 -3.77
N ILE A 265 57.35 -8.52 -3.04
CA ILE A 265 55.98 -8.18 -3.42
C ILE A 265 55.33 -7.38 -2.30
N THR A 266 54.47 -6.44 -2.68
CA THR A 266 53.65 -5.67 -1.74
C THR A 266 52.39 -6.46 -1.42
N LEU A 267 52.07 -6.57 -0.14
CA LEU A 267 50.83 -7.16 0.34
C LEU A 267 49.79 -6.06 0.56
N PRO A 268 48.48 -6.30 0.30
CA PRO A 268 47.43 -5.34 0.57
C PRO A 268 47.41 -4.85 2.02
N ALA A 269 47.23 -3.55 2.25
CA ALA A 269 47.27 -3.01 3.60
C ALA A 269 45.95 -3.17 4.37
N GLU A 270 44.82 -3.23 3.65
CA GLU A 270 43.47 -3.19 4.19
C GLU A 270 42.56 -4.25 3.57
N THR A 271 41.53 -4.66 4.32
CA THR A 271 40.47 -5.54 3.81
C THR A 271 39.43 -4.75 3.02
N THR A 272 38.45 -5.44 2.42
CA THR A 272 37.27 -4.82 1.80
C THR A 272 36.42 -3.97 2.75
N PHE A 273 36.63 -4.07 4.06
CA PHE A 273 35.98 -3.23 5.07
C PHE A 273 36.89 -2.12 5.61
N GLY A 274 38.08 -1.92 5.02
CA GLY A 274 39.05 -0.91 5.46
C GLY A 274 39.84 -1.31 6.71
N GLU A 275 39.73 -2.56 7.16
CA GLU A 275 40.45 -3.02 8.35
C GLU A 275 41.91 -3.34 8.03
N LYS A 276 42.82 -2.86 8.88
CA LYS A 276 44.26 -3.07 8.69
C LYS A 276 44.63 -4.55 8.76
N ILE A 277 45.35 -5.03 7.76
CA ILE A 277 45.81 -6.42 7.69
C ILE A 277 47.19 -6.56 8.35
N THR A 278 47.30 -7.52 9.27
CA THR A 278 48.56 -7.97 9.83
C THR A 278 48.96 -9.30 9.18
N TYR A 279 50.19 -9.34 8.64
CA TYR A 279 50.76 -10.53 8.03
C TYR A 279 51.86 -11.13 8.89
N ARG A 280 51.80 -12.44 9.09
CA ARG A 280 52.84 -13.22 9.78
C ARG A 280 53.21 -14.44 8.96
N THR A 281 54.46 -14.86 9.05
CA THR A 281 54.92 -16.10 8.44
C THR A 281 55.82 -16.83 9.42
N SER A 282 55.64 -18.15 9.52
CA SER A 282 56.57 -19.07 10.16
C SER A 282 57.46 -19.78 9.14
N SER A 283 57.26 -19.53 7.83
CA SER A 283 58.01 -20.19 6.77
C SER A 283 59.41 -19.61 6.66
N LYS A 284 60.42 -20.49 6.68
CA LYS A 284 61.82 -20.12 6.40
C LYS A 284 62.07 -19.77 4.91
N LYS A 285 61.05 -19.88 4.05
CA LYS A 285 61.15 -19.62 2.60
C LYS A 285 60.99 -18.15 2.23
N CYS A 286 60.43 -17.34 3.12
CA CYS A 286 60.14 -15.94 2.89
C CYS A 286 60.29 -15.15 4.19
N GLN A 287 60.31 -13.82 4.07
CA GLN A 287 60.26 -12.90 5.19
C GLN A 287 59.16 -11.87 4.94
N VAL A 288 58.37 -11.55 5.97
CA VAL A 288 57.35 -10.50 5.92
C VAL A 288 57.70 -9.39 6.90
N SER A 289 57.75 -8.15 6.42
CA SER A 289 57.99 -6.97 7.26
C SER A 289 57.34 -5.74 6.63
N LYS A 290 56.63 -4.94 7.44
CA LYS A 290 55.95 -3.70 7.03
C LYS A 290 55.11 -3.85 5.74
N GLY A 291 54.34 -4.94 5.63
CA GLY A 291 53.48 -5.20 4.45
C GLY A 291 54.23 -5.65 3.19
N ILE A 292 55.53 -5.92 3.28
CA ILE A 292 56.34 -6.40 2.17
C ILE A 292 56.74 -7.85 2.43
N LEU A 293 56.55 -8.70 1.42
CA LEU A 293 57.04 -10.08 1.42
C LEU A 293 58.27 -10.20 0.54
N LYS A 294 59.36 -10.72 1.09
CA LYS A 294 60.61 -11.02 0.39
C LYS A 294 60.78 -12.54 0.24
N GLY A 295 61.05 -13.01 -0.98
CA GLY A 295 61.44 -14.40 -1.22
C GLY A 295 62.86 -14.68 -0.73
N ILE A 296 63.05 -15.72 0.08
CA ILE A 296 64.36 -16.08 0.66
C ILE A 296 64.91 -17.36 0.03
N LYS A 297 64.11 -18.43 -0.05
CA LYS A 297 64.52 -19.73 -0.62
C LYS A 297 63.37 -20.35 -1.39
N LYS A 298 63.68 -21.04 -2.49
CA LYS A 298 62.69 -21.80 -3.27
C LYS A 298 61.83 -22.71 -2.39
N GLY A 299 60.52 -22.74 -2.66
CA GLY A 299 59.53 -23.53 -1.95
C GLY A 299 58.24 -22.75 -1.62
N SER A 300 57.30 -23.37 -0.92
CA SER A 300 56.06 -22.70 -0.48
C SER A 300 56.29 -21.83 0.76
N CYS A 301 55.93 -20.55 0.66
CA CYS A 301 55.83 -19.61 1.76
C CYS A 301 54.37 -19.52 2.21
N VAL A 302 54.07 -20.01 3.41
CA VAL A 302 52.74 -19.81 4.01
C VAL A 302 52.74 -18.52 4.83
N VAL A 303 51.79 -17.65 4.55
CA VAL A 303 51.58 -16.38 5.24
C VAL A 303 50.17 -16.37 5.82
N THR A 304 50.06 -16.07 7.10
CA THR A 304 48.78 -15.84 7.77
C THR A 304 48.47 -14.35 7.74
N ALA A 305 47.36 -14.00 7.10
CA ALA A 305 46.77 -12.66 7.10
C ALA A 305 45.66 -12.60 8.16
N THR A 306 45.68 -11.56 8.99
CA THR A 306 44.71 -11.34 10.06
C THR A 306 44.19 -9.90 10.04
N ALA A 307 42.89 -9.70 10.27
CA ALA A 307 42.28 -8.38 10.48
C ALA A 307 41.16 -8.47 11.51
N ALA A 308 40.93 -7.40 12.27
CA ALA A 308 39.93 -7.36 13.31
C ALA A 308 38.51 -7.48 12.74
N GLY A 309 37.60 -8.10 13.49
CA GLY A 309 36.17 -8.03 13.22
C GLY A 309 35.56 -6.82 13.91
N LYS A 310 34.33 -6.48 13.53
CA LYS A 310 33.53 -5.47 14.22
C LYS A 310 32.20 -6.07 14.62
N VAL A 311 31.90 -5.95 15.92
CA VAL A 311 30.65 -6.45 16.53
C VAL A 311 29.46 -5.94 15.72
N ASP A 312 28.51 -6.84 15.46
CA ASP A 312 27.27 -6.61 14.70
C ASP A 312 27.46 -6.08 13.27
N LEU A 313 28.66 -6.15 12.69
CA LEU A 313 28.92 -5.68 11.34
C LEU A 313 29.68 -6.69 10.48
N TRP A 314 30.87 -7.15 10.88
CA TRP A 314 31.64 -8.15 10.10
C TRP A 314 32.52 -9.04 10.95
N LYS A 315 32.74 -10.27 10.46
CA LYS A 315 33.59 -11.28 11.10
C LYS A 315 35.07 -10.88 11.05
N PRO A 316 35.91 -11.30 12.02
CA PRO A 316 37.37 -11.17 11.88
C PRO A 316 37.88 -11.96 10.68
N LEU A 317 38.96 -11.47 10.06
CA LEU A 317 39.64 -12.16 8.97
C LEU A 317 40.80 -12.98 9.55
N VAL A 318 40.85 -14.28 9.24
CA VAL A 318 42.04 -15.13 9.42
C VAL A 318 42.18 -15.99 8.18
N ARG A 319 43.28 -15.82 7.43
CA ARG A 319 43.49 -16.57 6.18
C ARG A 319 44.94 -16.96 5.98
N ASN A 320 45.16 -18.25 5.73
CA ASN A 320 46.46 -18.78 5.33
C ASN A 320 46.59 -18.72 3.81
N ILE A 321 47.68 -18.13 3.33
CA ILE A 321 47.95 -17.93 1.90
C ILE A 321 49.29 -18.60 1.58
N SER A 322 49.28 -19.53 0.63
CA SER A 322 50.48 -20.20 0.13
C SER A 322 51.01 -19.44 -1.08
N ILE A 323 52.22 -18.91 -0.97
CA ILE A 323 52.90 -18.11 -1.99
C ILE A 323 54.15 -18.89 -2.42
N PRO A 324 54.21 -19.42 -3.65
CA PRO A 324 55.41 -20.07 -4.15
C PRO A 324 56.55 -19.07 -4.29
N VAL A 325 57.70 -19.42 -3.72
CA VAL A 325 58.98 -18.76 -3.93
C VAL A 325 59.71 -19.52 -5.05
N LYS A 326 59.92 -18.84 -6.18
CA LYS A 326 60.51 -19.39 -7.41
C LYS A 326 61.94 -18.95 -7.62
#